data_AF-A0A7C6Z1M5-F1
#
_entry.id   AF-A0A7C6Z1M5-F1
#
_cell.length_a   1.000
_cell.length_b   1.000
_cell.length_c   1.000
_cell.angle_alpha   90.00
_cell.angle_beta   90.00
_cell.angle_gamma   90.00
#
_symmetry.space_group_name_H-M   'P 1'
#
loop_
_entity.id
_entity.type
_entity.pdbx_description
1 polymer ?
#
loop_
_entity_poly.entity_id
_entity_poly.type
_entity_poly.pdbx_seq_one_letter_code
_entity_poly.pdbx_strand_id
1 'polypeptide(L)'
;VSGINVAASTAISREGSTFWISKIIPVPAKHQVLAKFLNGFSIACLGVIMTAIILAIFIMPVPSVILITLLGFIGSIPLTAFNLMIDMAKPKLIWNNPQEAVKQNMNGLLGMLVSFLILGVLTVAVVIMINAGIYRWAIYLILALLMSGLGILSIMMMINSAEKRYNRIEV
;
A
#
# COMPACT_ATOMS: atom_id res chain seq x y z
N VAL A 1 7.68 -5.60 -1.85
CA VAL A 1 7.73 -5.35 -0.38
C VAL A 1 6.44 -4.72 0.15
N SER A 2 5.97 -3.60 -0.42
CA SER A 2 4.75 -2.91 0.07
C SER A 2 3.49 -3.79 0.11
N GLY A 3 3.28 -4.68 -0.86
CA GLY A 3 2.11 -5.56 -0.89
C GLY A 3 2.02 -6.60 0.24
N ILE A 4 3.11 -6.84 0.97
CA ILE A 4 3.17 -7.77 2.11
C ILE A 4 3.26 -6.97 3.42
N ASN A 5 3.16 -5.64 3.36
CA ASN A 5 3.21 -4.78 4.54
C ASN A 5 1.89 -4.85 5.32
N VAL A 6 1.85 -5.78 6.28
CA VAL A 6 0.67 -6.01 7.12
C VAL A 6 0.30 -4.78 7.94
N ALA A 7 1.27 -3.90 8.25
CA ALA A 7 1.02 -2.70 9.05
C ALA A 7 0.00 -1.74 8.41
N ALA A 8 -0.03 -1.65 7.07
CA ALA A 8 -1.03 -0.87 6.36
C ALA A 8 -2.40 -1.57 6.35
N SER A 9 -2.43 -2.89 6.12
CA SER A 9 -3.66 -3.70 6.05
C SER A 9 -4.31 -4.01 7.40
N THR A 10 -3.70 -3.59 8.51
CA THR A 10 -4.27 -3.78 9.86
C THR A 10 -4.16 -2.50 10.70
N ALA A 11 -4.03 -1.33 10.07
CA ALA A 11 -3.85 -0.05 10.78
C ALA A 11 -5.05 0.33 11.67
N ILE A 12 -6.27 0.14 11.17
CA ILE A 12 -7.52 0.40 11.90
C ILE A 12 -7.87 -0.79 12.81
N SER A 13 -7.67 -2.02 12.34
CA SER A 13 -7.90 -3.22 13.17
C SER A 13 -7.12 -3.21 14.49
N ARG A 14 -5.92 -2.60 14.50
CA ARG A 14 -5.07 -2.46 15.69
C ARG A 14 -5.64 -1.54 16.78
N GLU A 15 -6.57 -0.65 16.45
CA GLU A 15 -7.24 0.19 17.46
C GLU A 15 -8.25 -0.61 18.28
N GLY A 16 -8.75 -1.72 17.73
CA GLY A 16 -9.59 -2.66 18.46
C GLY A 16 -10.85 -2.01 19.07
N SER A 17 -11.15 -2.38 20.32
CA SER A 17 -12.28 -1.83 21.07
C SER A 17 -12.14 -0.34 21.41
N THR A 18 -10.98 0.28 21.16
CA THR A 18 -10.75 1.72 21.39
C THR A 18 -11.00 2.58 20.15
N PHE A 19 -11.47 1.99 19.03
CA PHE A 19 -11.78 2.74 17.80
C PHE A 19 -12.82 3.86 18.02
N TRP A 20 -13.66 3.77 19.05
CA TRP A 20 -14.59 4.85 19.40
C TRP A 20 -13.87 6.19 19.66
N ILE A 21 -12.62 6.17 20.14
CA ILE A 21 -11.80 7.37 20.33
C ILE A 21 -11.59 8.08 18.99
N SER A 22 -11.21 7.33 17.95
CA SER A 22 -11.03 7.82 16.58
C SER A 22 -12.31 8.45 15.99
N LYS A 23 -13.49 8.10 16.52
CA LYS A 23 -14.76 8.70 16.12
C LYS A 23 -15.10 10.00 16.85
N ILE A 24 -14.65 10.18 18.09
CA ILE A 24 -15.00 11.36 18.90
C ILE A 24 -13.97 12.49 18.82
N ILE A 25 -12.74 12.19 18.40
CA ILE A 25 -11.73 13.23 18.25
C ILE A 25 -12.18 14.27 17.20
N PRO A 26 -11.96 15.57 17.45
CA PRO A 26 -12.40 16.66 16.57
C PRO A 26 -11.47 16.81 15.34
N VAL A 27 -11.08 15.68 14.74
CA VAL A 27 -10.21 15.61 13.56
C VAL A 27 -10.93 14.80 12.48
N PRO A 28 -11.14 15.37 11.28
CA PRO A 28 -11.80 14.66 10.18
C PRO A 28 -11.15 13.30 9.88
N ALA A 29 -11.95 12.28 9.58
CA ALA A 29 -11.47 10.93 9.31
C ALA A 29 -10.44 10.91 8.17
N LYS A 30 -10.58 11.83 7.21
CA LYS A 30 -9.62 12.02 6.11
C LYS A 30 -8.19 12.23 6.59
N HIS A 31 -7.99 13.07 7.61
CA HIS A 31 -6.66 13.34 8.15
C HIS A 31 -6.13 12.15 8.94
N GLN A 32 -7.00 11.46 9.69
CA GLN A 32 -6.63 10.26 10.43
C GLN A 32 -6.17 9.13 9.50
N VAL A 33 -6.91 8.88 8.43
CA VAL A 33 -6.58 7.87 7.41
C VAL A 33 -5.29 8.24 6.69
N LEU A 34 -5.08 9.53 6.37
CA LEU A 34 -3.83 9.98 5.77
C LEU A 34 -2.62 9.79 6.71
N ALA A 35 -2.76 10.06 8.00
CA ALA A 35 -1.71 9.78 8.98
C ALA A 35 -1.38 8.28 9.06
N LYS A 36 -2.40 7.42 9.07
CA LYS A 36 -2.23 5.95 9.02
C LYS A 36 -1.57 5.49 7.72
N PHE A 37 -1.94 6.10 6.58
CA PHE A 37 -1.31 5.85 5.29
C PHE A 37 0.17 6.20 5.32
N LEU A 38 0.54 7.39 5.81
CA LEU A 38 1.94 7.82 5.90
C LEU A 38 2.77 6.89 6.79
N ASN A 39 2.20 6.39 7.89
CA ASN A 39 2.86 5.39 8.73
C ASN A 39 3.06 4.05 7.99
N GLY A 40 2.03 3.53 7.33
CA GLY A 40 2.19 2.32 6.50
C GLY A 40 3.20 2.52 5.37
N PHE A 41 3.17 3.69 4.73
CA PHE A 41 4.03 4.04 3.61
C PHE A 41 5.49 4.20 4.03
N SER A 42 5.78 4.75 5.23
CA SER A 42 7.16 4.86 5.73
C SER A 42 7.81 3.48 5.91
N ILE A 43 7.06 2.50 6.44
CA ILE A 43 7.51 1.11 6.54
C ILE A 43 7.76 0.51 5.16
N ALA A 44 6.87 0.78 4.19
CA ALA A 44 7.08 0.34 2.81
C ALA A 44 8.34 0.96 2.18
N CYS A 45 8.59 2.25 2.41
CA CYS A 45 9.78 2.96 1.94
C CYS A 45 11.07 2.36 2.53
N LEU A 46 11.09 2.04 3.83
CA LEU A 46 12.23 1.33 4.43
C LEU A 46 12.46 -0.01 3.76
N GLY A 47 11.39 -0.76 3.48
CA GLY A 47 11.47 -2.02 2.73
C GLY A 47 12.04 -1.86 1.32
N VAL A 48 11.66 -0.81 0.60
CA VAL A 48 12.21 -0.46 -0.72
C VAL A 48 13.70 -0.13 -0.63
N ILE A 49 14.10 0.69 0.34
CA ILE A 49 15.52 1.06 0.56
C ILE A 49 16.36 -0.19 0.88
N MET A 50 15.88 -1.06 1.76
CA MET A 50 16.58 -2.30 2.09
C MET A 50 16.74 -3.20 0.86
N THR A 51 15.71 -3.29 0.03
CA THR A 51 15.78 -4.06 -1.23
C THR A 51 16.79 -3.43 -2.20
N ALA A 52 16.81 -2.10 -2.30
CA ALA A 52 17.75 -1.37 -3.15
C ALA A 52 19.21 -1.61 -2.74
N ILE A 53 19.51 -1.60 -1.43
CA ILE A 53 20.85 -1.87 -0.91
C ILE A 53 21.30 -3.29 -1.32
N ILE A 54 20.45 -4.29 -1.13
CA ILE A 54 20.75 -5.68 -1.52
C ILE A 54 21.01 -5.78 -3.02
N LEU A 55 20.17 -5.16 -3.85
CA LEU A 55 20.33 -5.17 -5.30
C LEU A 55 21.64 -4.50 -5.75
N ALA A 56 22.01 -3.36 -5.15
CA ALA A 56 23.21 -2.60 -5.50
C ALA A 56 24.51 -3.33 -5.13
N ILE A 57 24.52 -4.07 -4.03
CA ILE A 57 25.71 -4.78 -3.57
C ILE A 57 25.92 -6.08 -4.36
N PHE A 58 24.85 -6.83 -4.64
CA PHE A 58 24.98 -8.22 -5.07
C PHE A 58 24.51 -8.52 -6.49
N ILE A 59 23.64 -7.71 -7.10
CA ILE A 59 22.88 -8.15 -8.28
C ILE A 59 23.02 -7.19 -9.48
N MET A 60 22.95 -5.88 -9.28
CA MET A 60 22.81 -4.92 -10.39
C MET A 60 23.72 -3.70 -10.22
N PRO A 61 24.14 -3.06 -11.33
CA PRO A 61 24.90 -1.81 -11.27
C PRO A 61 24.06 -0.67 -10.69
N VAL A 62 24.71 0.21 -9.92
CA VAL A 62 24.07 1.30 -9.16
C VAL A 62 23.09 2.15 -9.97
N PRO A 63 23.37 2.57 -11.23
CA PRO A 63 22.42 3.38 -12.01
C PRO A 63 21.07 2.68 -12.26
N SER A 64 21.08 1.35 -12.46
CA SER A 64 19.84 0.59 -12.67
C SER A 64 19.04 0.47 -11.37
N VAL A 65 19.73 0.33 -10.24
CA VAL A 65 19.09 0.26 -8.92
C VAL A 65 18.39 1.57 -8.58
N ILE A 66 18.98 2.73 -8.91
CA ILE A 66 18.35 4.04 -8.67
C ILE A 66 16.98 4.11 -9.37
N LEU A 67 16.92 3.76 -10.65
CA LEU A 67 15.67 3.78 -11.43
C LEU A 67 14.60 2.84 -10.83
N ILE A 68 14.99 1.61 -10.50
CA ILE A 68 14.07 0.62 -9.90
C ILE A 68 13.60 1.06 -8.52
N THR A 69 14.46 1.72 -7.74
CA THR A 69 14.13 2.24 -6.41
C THR A 69 13.10 3.36 -6.49
N LEU A 70 13.25 4.29 -7.44
CA LEU A 70 12.27 5.34 -7.71
C LEU A 70 10.90 4.76 -8.08
N LEU A 71 10.88 3.77 -8.99
CA LEU A 71 9.66 3.03 -9.33
C LEU A 71 9.09 2.30 -8.11
N GLY A 72 9.94 1.74 -7.24
CA GLY A 72 9.55 1.10 -6.00
C GLY A 72 8.82 2.04 -5.03
N PHE A 73 9.28 3.28 -4.90
CA PHE A 73 8.58 4.29 -4.09
C PHE A 73 7.23 4.67 -4.67
N ILE A 74 7.18 5.00 -5.97
CA ILE A 74 5.93 5.35 -6.67
C ILE A 74 4.94 4.19 -6.57
N GLY A 75 5.39 2.98 -6.86
CA GLY A 75 4.58 1.76 -6.79
C GLY A 75 4.11 1.38 -5.39
N SER A 76 4.81 1.82 -4.35
CA SER A 76 4.40 1.57 -2.97
C SER A 76 3.19 2.38 -2.54
N ILE A 77 2.91 3.52 -3.20
CA ILE A 77 1.77 4.38 -2.91
C ILE A 77 0.44 3.63 -3.11
N PRO A 78 0.10 3.15 -4.32
CA PRO A 78 -1.19 2.49 -4.53
C PRO A 78 -1.34 1.21 -3.71
N LEU A 79 -0.26 0.42 -3.56
CA LEU A 79 -0.30 -0.80 -2.75
C LEU A 79 -0.63 -0.50 -1.28
N THR A 80 -0.01 0.52 -0.69
CA THR A 80 -0.27 0.92 0.69
C THR A 80 -1.70 1.45 0.85
N ALA A 81 -2.16 2.27 -0.10
CA ALA A 81 -3.50 2.84 -0.07
C ALA A 81 -4.59 1.75 -0.16
N PHE A 82 -4.47 0.81 -1.10
CA PHE A 82 -5.42 -0.29 -1.22
C PHE A 82 -5.43 -1.20 0.01
N ASN A 83 -4.25 -1.50 0.58
CA ASN A 83 -4.15 -2.26 1.83
C ASN A 83 -4.90 -1.56 2.98
N LEU A 84 -4.71 -0.26 3.14
CA LEU A 84 -5.42 0.51 4.17
C LEU A 84 -6.92 0.60 3.90
N MET A 85 -7.33 0.72 2.63
CA MET A 85 -8.75 0.73 2.25
C MET A 85 -9.46 -0.59 2.55
N ILE A 86 -8.77 -1.72 2.41
CA ILE A 86 -9.31 -3.04 2.81
C ILE A 86 -9.59 -3.06 4.31
N ASP A 87 -8.61 -2.61 5.11
CA ASP A 87 -8.78 -2.56 6.56
C ASP A 87 -9.87 -1.59 6.98
N MET A 88 -9.97 -0.44 6.32
CA MET A 88 -11.03 0.55 6.53
C MET A 88 -12.42 0.03 6.12
N ALA A 89 -12.48 -0.87 5.13
CA ALA A 89 -13.73 -1.44 4.67
C ALA A 89 -14.26 -2.54 5.60
N LYS A 90 -13.36 -3.30 6.23
CA LYS A 90 -13.71 -4.44 7.10
C LYS A 90 -12.71 -4.58 8.25
N PRO A 91 -12.66 -3.65 9.21
CA PRO A 91 -11.70 -3.74 10.30
C PRO A 91 -12.07 -4.88 11.25
N LYS A 92 -11.05 -5.57 11.77
CA LYS A 92 -11.18 -6.57 12.83
C LYS A 92 -10.94 -5.89 14.17
N LEU A 93 -11.98 -5.30 14.75
CA LEU A 93 -11.89 -4.55 16.02
C LEU A 93 -11.97 -5.44 17.27
N ILE A 94 -12.60 -6.61 17.16
CA ILE A 94 -12.73 -7.55 18.28
C ILE A 94 -11.61 -8.59 18.14
N TRP A 95 -10.69 -8.56 19.09
CA TRP A 95 -9.59 -9.52 19.22
C TRP A 95 -9.32 -9.77 20.70
N ASN A 96 -8.95 -11.00 21.05
CA ASN A 96 -8.67 -11.39 22.44
C ASN A 96 -7.23 -11.06 22.85
N ASN A 97 -6.33 -11.01 21.87
CA ASN A 97 -4.92 -10.68 22.05
C ASN A 97 -4.46 -9.77 20.89
N PRO A 98 -3.64 -8.74 21.14
CA PRO A 98 -3.07 -7.87 20.10
C PRO A 98 -2.44 -8.60 18.91
N GLN A 99 -1.91 -9.82 19.11
CA GLN A 99 -1.37 -10.62 18.01
C GLN A 99 -2.44 -11.03 16.98
N GLU A 100 -3.68 -11.25 17.40
CA GLU A 100 -4.78 -11.64 16.51
C GLU A 100 -5.19 -10.52 15.54
N ALA A 101 -4.98 -9.26 15.94
CA ALA A 101 -5.24 -8.08 15.12
C ALA A 101 -4.28 -7.97 13.92
N VAL A 102 -3.10 -8.59 14.02
CA VAL A 102 -2.04 -8.53 13.00
C VAL A 102 -1.86 -9.87 12.30
N LYS A 103 -1.57 -10.95 13.03
CA LYS A 103 -1.18 -12.26 12.46
C LYS A 103 -2.36 -13.09 11.97
N GLN A 104 -3.52 -13.00 12.64
CA GLN A 104 -4.74 -13.73 12.30
C GLN A 104 -5.79 -12.84 11.64
N ASN A 105 -5.35 -11.78 10.97
CA ASN A 105 -6.22 -10.84 10.29
C ASN A 105 -6.29 -11.15 8.81
N MET A 106 -7.47 -11.54 8.34
CA MET A 106 -7.71 -11.87 6.94
C MET A 106 -7.48 -10.67 6.00
N ASN A 107 -7.52 -9.44 6.52
CA ASN A 107 -7.21 -8.24 5.73
C ASN A 107 -5.77 -8.24 5.22
N GLY A 108 -4.82 -8.83 5.97
CA GLY A 108 -3.45 -9.01 5.49
C GLY A 108 -3.39 -9.92 4.26
N LEU A 109 -4.12 -11.04 4.26
CA LEU A 109 -4.20 -11.94 3.12
C LEU A 109 -4.89 -11.27 1.92
N LEU A 110 -6.04 -10.62 2.14
CA LEU A 110 -6.76 -9.90 1.09
C LEU A 110 -5.91 -8.78 0.48
N GLY A 111 -5.19 -8.04 1.32
CA GLY A 111 -4.25 -7.02 0.90
C GLY A 111 -3.13 -7.54 0.02
N MET A 112 -2.55 -8.68 0.41
CA MET A 112 -1.55 -9.36 -0.41
C MET A 112 -2.12 -9.83 -1.76
N LEU A 113 -3.32 -10.40 -1.79
CA LEU A 113 -3.97 -10.83 -3.03
C LEU A 113 -4.26 -9.65 -3.98
N VAL A 114 -4.78 -8.54 -3.46
CA VAL A 114 -4.99 -7.31 -4.25
C VAL A 114 -3.66 -6.78 -4.78
N SER A 115 -2.62 -6.81 -3.95
CA SER A 115 -1.29 -6.38 -4.35
C SER A 115 -0.71 -7.27 -5.45
N PHE A 116 -0.90 -8.59 -5.37
CA PHE A 116 -0.50 -9.51 -6.43
C PHE A 116 -1.28 -9.31 -7.72
N LEU A 117 -2.57 -9.01 -7.63
CA LEU A 117 -3.37 -8.69 -8.82
C LEU A 117 -2.81 -7.45 -9.52
N ILE A 118 -2.58 -6.36 -8.78
CA ILE A 118 -2.01 -5.11 -9.33
C ILE A 118 -0.64 -5.38 -9.96
N LEU A 119 0.25 -6.09 -9.26
CA LEU A 119 1.56 -6.44 -9.78
C LEU A 119 1.47 -7.35 -11.01
N GLY A 120 0.58 -8.34 -11.01
CA GLY A 120 0.36 -9.24 -12.15
C GLY A 120 -0.09 -8.51 -13.40
N VAL A 121 -1.05 -7.57 -13.27
CA VAL A 121 -1.49 -6.73 -14.39
C VAL A 121 -0.34 -5.88 -14.93
N LEU A 122 0.46 -5.26 -14.05
CA LEU A 122 1.62 -4.48 -14.46
C LEU A 122 2.69 -5.35 -15.14
N THR A 123 2.94 -6.56 -14.64
CA THR A 123 3.87 -7.51 -15.26
C THR A 123 3.40 -7.90 -16.65
N VAL A 124 2.12 -8.23 -16.85
CA VAL A 124 1.57 -8.54 -18.17
C VAL A 124 1.74 -7.35 -19.13
N ALA A 125 1.44 -6.14 -18.67
CA ALA A 125 1.65 -4.93 -19.47
C ALA A 125 3.12 -4.77 -19.89
N VAL A 126 4.07 -5.01 -18.99
CA VAL A 126 5.51 -4.97 -19.29
C VAL A 126 5.91 -6.03 -20.32
N VAL A 127 5.45 -7.27 -20.17
CA VAL A 127 5.75 -8.35 -21.12
C VAL A 127 5.24 -8.00 -22.52
N ILE A 128 4.02 -7.46 -22.64
CA ILE A 128 3.47 -6.99 -23.91
C ILE A 128 4.34 -5.89 -24.52
N MET A 129 4.75 -4.89 -23.72
CA MET A 129 5.61 -3.80 -24.18
C MET A 129 7.00 -4.29 -24.66
N ILE A 130 7.60 -5.25 -23.96
CA ILE A 130 8.87 -5.87 -24.36
C ILE A 130 8.71 -6.62 -25.69
N ASN A 131 7.65 -7.42 -25.83
CA ASN A 131 7.38 -8.17 -27.06
C ASN A 131 7.05 -7.26 -28.25
N ALA A 132 6.49 -6.09 -28.00
CA ALA A 132 6.27 -5.04 -29.01
C ALA A 132 7.56 -4.28 -29.39
N GLY A 133 8.71 -4.60 -28.81
CA GLY A 133 9.99 -3.97 -29.12
C GLY A 133 10.16 -2.56 -28.55
N ILE A 134 9.34 -2.17 -27.56
CA ILE A 134 9.43 -0.83 -26.96
C ILE A 134 10.78 -0.69 -26.22
N TYR A 135 11.44 0.45 -26.40
CA TYR A 135 12.70 0.75 -25.73
C TYR A 135 12.56 0.71 -24.20
N ARG A 136 13.55 0.13 -23.52
CA ARG A 136 13.54 -0.06 -22.04
C ARG A 136 13.26 1.23 -21.26
N TRP A 137 13.83 2.35 -21.68
CA TRP A 137 13.62 3.64 -21.02
C TRP A 137 12.16 4.11 -21.12
N ALA A 138 11.51 3.87 -22.26
CA ALA A 138 10.10 4.19 -22.47
C ALA A 138 9.21 3.30 -21.59
N ILE A 139 9.56 2.02 -21.42
CA ILE A 139 8.85 1.11 -20.50
C ILE A 139 8.89 1.65 -19.06
N TYR A 140 10.06 2.07 -18.57
CA TYR A 140 10.17 2.65 -17.23
C TYR A 140 9.35 3.92 -17.07
N LEU A 141 9.35 4.79 -18.08
CA LEU A 141 8.56 6.02 -18.07
C LEU A 141 7.05 5.73 -18.07
N ILE A 142 6.59 4.80 -18.90
CA ILE A 142 5.18 4.37 -18.94
C ILE A 142 4.77 3.76 -17.60
N LEU A 143 5.60 2.90 -17.01
CA LEU A 143 5.35 2.34 -15.68
C LEU A 143 5.26 3.42 -14.60
N ALA A 144 6.18 4.39 -14.61
CA ALA A 144 6.14 5.49 -13.66
C ALA A 144 4.84 6.29 -13.77
N LEU A 145 4.38 6.57 -14.99
CA LEU A 145 3.12 7.28 -15.24
C LEU A 145 1.90 6.47 -14.80
N LEU A 146 1.84 5.17 -15.14
CA LEU A 146 0.75 4.28 -14.74
C LEU A 146 0.66 4.15 -13.22
N MET A 147 1.79 3.92 -12.55
CA MET A 147 1.82 3.80 -11.09
C MET A 147 1.52 5.13 -10.40
N SER A 148 1.98 6.26 -10.94
CA SER A 148 1.64 7.59 -10.40
C SER A 148 0.15 7.89 -10.54
N GLY A 149 -0.44 7.61 -11.71
CA GLY A 149 -1.87 7.75 -11.95
C GLY A 149 -2.70 6.87 -11.03
N LEU A 150 -2.33 5.60 -10.89
CA LEU A 150 -2.97 4.68 -9.95
C LEU A 150 -2.78 5.13 -8.49
N GLY A 151 -1.61 5.67 -8.15
CA GLY A 151 -1.31 6.22 -6.83
C GLY A 151 -2.22 7.40 -6.49
N ILE A 152 -2.35 8.37 -7.38
CA ILE A 152 -3.26 9.52 -7.21
C ILE A 152 -4.70 9.05 -7.05
N LEU A 153 -5.16 8.15 -7.94
CA LEU A 153 -6.51 7.60 -7.90
C LEU A 153 -6.77 6.86 -6.57
N SER A 154 -5.82 6.04 -6.12
CA SER A 154 -5.95 5.28 -4.87
C SER A 154 -6.02 6.20 -3.63
N ILE A 155 -5.22 7.27 -3.57
CA ILE A 155 -5.27 8.27 -2.49
C ILE A 155 -6.61 8.99 -2.51
N MET A 156 -7.08 9.43 -3.69
CA MET A 156 -8.38 10.09 -3.82
C MET A 156 -9.52 9.20 -3.35
N MET A 157 -9.55 7.93 -3.78
CA MET A 157 -10.55 6.95 -3.34
C MET A 157 -10.49 6.71 -1.83
N MET A 158 -9.29 6.59 -1.27
CA MET A 158 -9.08 6.40 0.17
C MET A 158 -9.63 7.58 0.97
N ILE A 159 -9.27 8.82 0.61
CA ILE A 159 -9.72 10.04 1.31
C ILE A 159 -11.24 10.24 1.15
N ASN A 160 -11.78 10.04 -0.05
CA ASN A 160 -13.22 10.24 -0.30
C ASN A 160 -14.10 9.19 0.39
N SER A 161 -13.57 8.00 0.64
CA SER A 161 -14.29 6.94 1.35
C SER A 161 -14.12 6.99 2.87
N ALA A 162 -13.16 7.76 3.40
CA ALA A 162 -12.79 7.78 4.81
C ALA A 162 -13.98 8.05 5.75
N GLU A 163 -14.66 9.18 5.59
CA GLU A 163 -15.79 9.58 6.45
C GLU A 163 -16.92 8.56 6.43
N LYS A 164 -17.32 8.12 5.24
CA LYS A 164 -18.39 7.13 5.07
C LYS A 164 -18.05 5.80 5.73
N ARG A 165 -16.79 5.38 5.67
CA ARG A 165 -16.35 4.12 6.27
C ARG A 165 -16.23 4.23 7.78
N TYR A 166 -15.63 5.29 8.30
CA TYR A 166 -15.54 5.54 9.73
C TYR A 166 -16.90 5.54 10.42
N ASN A 167 -17.90 6.20 9.82
CA ASN A 167 -19.25 6.25 10.37
C ASN A 167 -19.97 4.88 10.39
N ARG A 168 -19.66 4.01 9.43
CA ARG A 168 -20.26 2.66 9.32
C ARG A 168 -19.66 1.63 10.28
N ILE A 169 -18.48 1.87 10.84
CA ILE A 169 -17.81 0.92 11.72
C ILE A 169 -18.50 0.97 13.08
N GLU A 170 -19.21 -0.06 13.49
CA GLU A 170 -19.78 -0.15 14.83
C GLU A 170 -18.71 -0.63 15.82
N VAL A 171 -18.68 -0.05 17.03
CA VAL A 171 -17.71 -0.34 18.10
C VAL A 171 -18.47 -0.72 19.36
#